data_AF-A0A8S0UBM0-F1
#
_entry.id   AF-A0A8S0UBM0-F1
#
_cell.length_a   1.000
_cell.length_b   1.000
_cell.length_c   1.000
_cell.angle_alpha   90.00
_cell.angle_beta   90.00
_cell.angle_gamma   90.00
#
_symmetry.space_group_name_H-M   'P 1'
#
loop_
_entity.id
_entity.type
_entity.pdbx_description
1 polymer ?
#
loop_
_entity_poly.entity_id
_entity_poly.type
_entity_poly.pdbx_seq_one_letter_code
_entity_poly.pdbx_strand_id
1 'polypeptide(L)' 'VVIPLGKMKRANESENARKPKQKYVQIVTKDNFEFWFMGFLNHQKAFKYLQQATSQAPSGGGIDAWMISP' A
#
# COMPACT_ATOMS: atom_id res chain seq x y z
N VAL A 1 1.93 8.72 11.25
CA VAL A 1 1.27 7.39 11.15
C VAL A 1 2.31 6.37 10.72
N VAL A 2 2.36 5.20 11.35
CA VAL A 2 3.23 4.08 10.94
C VAL A 2 2.32 2.92 10.58
N ILE A 3 2.48 2.35 9.37
CA ILE A 3 1.70 1.20 8.90
C ILE A 3 2.68 0.06 8.61
N PRO A 4 2.62 -1.06 9.34
CA PRO A 4 3.48 -2.21 9.05
C PRO A 4 3.20 -2.77 7.66
N LEU A 5 4.24 -3.03 6.86
CA LEU A 5 4.10 -3.58 5.50
C LEU A 5 3.32 -4.90 5.49
N GLY A 6 3.60 -5.80 6.44
CA GLY A 6 2.88 -7.07 6.59
C GLY A 6 1.37 -6.92 6.88
N LYS A 7 0.92 -5.74 7.30
CA LYS A 7 -0.49 -5.40 7.53
C LYS A 7 -1.13 -4.69 6.33
N MET A 8 -0.36 -4.18 5.38
CA MET A 8 -0.90 -3.57 4.17
C MET A 8 -1.54 -4.65 3.29
N LYS A 9 -2.80 -4.43 2.91
CA LYS A 9 -3.55 -5.32 2.02
C LYS A 9 -3.52 -4.82 0.58
N ARG A 10 -3.71 -3.51 0.38
CA ARG A 10 -3.64 -2.85 -0.94
C ARG A 10 -3.44 -1.35 -0.81
N ALA A 11 -2.90 -0.76 -1.86
CA ALA A 11 -2.93 0.67 -2.11
C ALA A 11 -3.78 0.94 -3.36
N ASN A 12 -4.74 1.87 -3.27
CA ASN A 12 -5.59 2.29 -4.37
C ASN A 12 -5.37 3.78 -4.68
N GLU A 13 -5.38 4.14 -5.95
CA GLU A 13 -5.46 5.53 -6.39
C GLU A 13 -6.93 5.98 -6.40
N SER A 14 -7.15 7.25 -6.04
CA SER A 14 -8.47 7.87 -6.09
C SER A 14 -8.32 9.37 -6.34
N GLU A 15 -9.36 10.02 -6.85
CA GLU A 15 -9.40 11.45 -7.08
C GLU A 15 -10.74 12.03 -6.64
N ASN A 16 -10.76 13.33 -6.32
CA ASN A 16 -12.00 14.00 -5.97
C ASN A 16 -12.83 14.22 -7.24
N ALA A 17 -14.04 13.67 -7.30
CA ALA A 17 -14.93 13.82 -8.46
C ALA A 17 -15.23 15.28 -8.83
N ARG A 18 -15.26 16.19 -7.86
CA ARG A 18 -15.47 17.64 -8.07
C ARG A 18 -14.16 18.40 -8.31
N LYS A 19 -13.03 17.83 -7.91
CA LYS A 19 -11.69 18.44 -8.03
C LYS A 19 -10.66 17.39 -8.46
N PRO A 20 -10.61 16.99 -9.75
CA PRO A 20 -9.72 15.90 -10.22
C PRO A 20 -8.23 16.14 -9.98
N LYS A 21 -7.82 17.40 -9.77
CA LYS A 21 -6.44 17.74 -9.37
C LYS A 21 -6.09 17.29 -7.95
N GLN A 22 -7.09 17.05 -7.11
CA GLN A 22 -6.91 16.47 -5.78
C GLN A 22 -6.86 14.96 -5.92
N LYS A 23 -5.64 14.43 -5.82
CA LYS A 23 -5.37 13.00 -5.90
C LYS A 23 -5.05 12.45 -4.52
N TYR A 24 -5.52 11.23 -4.30
CA TYR A 24 -5.45 10.52 -3.05
C TYR A 24 -4.77 9.17 -3.28
N VAL A 25 -4.19 8.63 -2.22
CA VAL A 25 -3.86 7.21 -2.14
C VAL A 25 -4.53 6.66 -0.90
N GLN A 26 -5.36 5.65 -1.09
CA GLN A 26 -5.99 4.88 -0.02
C GLN A 26 -5.12 3.67 0.27
N ILE A 27 -4.69 3.51 1.51
CA ILE A 27 -4.07 2.28 2.00
C ILE A 27 -5.11 1.54 2.83
N VAL A 28 -5.41 0.30 2.44
CA VAL A 28 -6.29 -0.58 3.20
C VAL A 28 -5.43 -1.66 3.86
N THR A 29 -5.61 -1.86 5.15
CA THR A 29 -4.91 -2.90 5.91
C THR A 29 -5.71 -4.19 6.02
N LYS A 30 -5.06 -5.27 6.48
CA LYS A 30 -5.67 -6.60 6.64
C LYS A 30 -6.72 -6.64 7.76
N ASP A 31 -6.62 -5.75 8.73
CA ASP A 31 -7.58 -5.50 9.82
C ASP A 31 -8.62 -4.43 9.45
N ASN A 32 -8.75 -4.10 8.16
CA ASN A 32 -9.76 -3.22 7.58
C ASN A 32 -9.69 -1.74 8.03
N PHE A 33 -8.54 -1.27 8.54
CA PHE A 33 -8.31 0.16 8.63
C PHE A 33 -8.04 0.76 7.25
N GLU A 34 -8.49 2.00 7.08
CA GLU A 34 -8.27 2.77 5.86
C GLU A 34 -7.53 4.06 6.19
N PHE A 35 -6.44 4.28 5.47
CA PHE A 35 -5.63 5.48 5.59
C PHE A 35 -5.63 6.23 4.26
N TRP A 36 -6.00 7.50 4.30
CA TRP A 36 -6.09 8.36 3.13
C TRP A 36 -4.95 9.38 3.15
N PHE A 37 -4.10 9.31 2.13
CA PHE A 37 -2.98 10.23 1.95
C PHE A 37 -3.23 11.15 0.76
N MET A 38 -2.82 12.40 0.90
CA MET A 38 -2.88 13.46 -0.11
C MET A 38 -1.56 14.24 -0.11
N GLY A 39 -1.45 15.23 -1.00
CA GLY A 39 -0.35 16.21 -0.94
C GLY A 39 0.98 15.67 -1.44
N PHE A 40 0.95 14.61 -2.26
CA PHE A 40 2.14 14.05 -2.88
C PHE A 40 2.73 15.04 -3.90
N LEU A 41 4.03 15.34 -3.77
CA LEU A 41 4.79 16.07 -4.79
C LEU A 41 4.80 15.32 -6.13
N ASN A 42 4.94 14.00 -6.08
CA ASN A 42 4.81 13.12 -7.24
C ASN A 42 3.89 11.96 -6.88
N HIS A 43 2.60 12.15 -7.14
CA HIS A 43 1.55 11.20 -6.80
C HIS A 43 1.76 9.81 -7.45
N GLN A 44 2.02 9.76 -8.76
CA GLN A 44 2.20 8.49 -9.48
C GLN A 44 3.40 7.69 -8.97
N LYS A 45 4.54 8.37 -8.72
CA LYS A 45 5.75 7.71 -8.20
C LYS A 45 5.51 7.17 -6.80
N ALA A 46 4.85 7.93 -5.93
CA ALA A 46 4.50 7.49 -4.58
C ALA A 46 3.55 6.28 -4.62
N PHE A 47 2.53 6.31 -5.46
CA PHE A 47 1.59 5.20 -5.64
C PHE A 47 2.30 3.91 -6.09
N LYS A 48 3.19 4.01 -7.08
CA LYS A 48 3.98 2.86 -7.57
C LYS A 48 4.80 2.22 -6.45
N TYR A 49 5.46 3.00 -5.60
CA TYR A 49 6.22 2.45 -4.46
C TYR A 49 5.32 1.79 -3.42
N LEU A 50 4.14 2.36 -3.15
CA LEU A 50 3.18 1.76 -2.21
C LEU A 50 2.63 0.41 -2.74
N GLN A 51 2.39 0.30 -4.05
CA GLN A 51 2.03 -0.97 -4.68
C GLN A 51 3.14 -2.01 -4.56
N GLN A 52 4.40 -1.62 -4.83
CA GLN A 52 5.56 -2.51 -4.67
C GLN A 52 5.70 -3.00 -3.22
N ALA A 53 5.56 -2.10 -2.24
CA ALA A 53 5.62 -2.44 -0.83
C ALA A 53 4.50 -3.41 -0.40
N THR A 54 3.32 -3.31 -1.03
CA THR A 54 2.21 -4.25 -0.82
C THR A 54 2.52 -5.62 -1.45
N SER A 55 3.16 -5.65 -2.63
CA SER A 55 3.53 -6.90 -3.33
C SER A 55 4.70 -7.64 -2.67
N GLN A 56 5.56 -6.95 -1.93
CA GLN A 56 6.71 -7.54 -1.23
C GLN A 56 6.37 -7.98 0.19
N ALA A 57 5.16 -7.69 0.68
CA ALA A 57 4.75 -8.10 2.01
C ALA A 57 4.69 -9.64 2.09
N PRO A 58 5.43 -10.28 3.01
CA PRO A 58 5.34 -11.72 3.19
C PRO A 58 3.88 -12.07 3.51
N SER A 59 3.28 -12.92 2.69
CA SER A 59 2.04 -13.60 3.03
C SER A 59 2.36 -14.48 4.23
N GLY A 60 2.11 -13.99 5.45
CA GLY A 60 2.42 -14.69 6.70
C GLY A 60 1.58 -15.95 6.92
N GLY A 61 1.74 -16.95 6.06
CA GLY A 61 1.05 -18.23 6.09
C GLY A 61 1.71 -19.18 5.12
N GLY A 62 2.66 -19.97 5.63
CA GLY A 62 3.43 -20.96 4.88
C GLY A 62 4.92 -20.70 5.03
N ILE A 63 5.62 -21.65 5.65
CA ILE A 63 7.08 -21.78 5.61
C ILE A 63 7.62 -21.32 4.26
N ASP A 64 8.41 -20.24 4.23
CA ASP A 64 8.93 -19.68 3.00
C ASP A 64 10.16 -20.45 2.53
N ALA A 65 10.28 -20.62 1.20
CA ALA A 65 11.33 -21.40 0.55
C ALA A 65 12.78 -20.93 0.86
N TRP A 66 12.96 -19.73 1.42
CA TRP A 66 14.23 -19.23 1.94
C TRP A 66 14.73 -19.98 3.19
N MET A 67 13.82 -20.63 3.92
CA MET A 67 14.14 -21.43 5.11
C MET A 67 14.53 -22.89 4.78
N ILE A 68 14.44 -23.31 3.50
CA ILE A 68 14.70 -24.70 3.06
C ILE A 68 15.70 -24.75 1.89
N SER A 69 16.71 -23.88 1.88
CA SER A 69 17.88 -24.06 1.00
C SER A 69 19.01 -24.68 1.83
N PRO A 70 19.62 -25.81 1.39
CA PRO A 70 20.74 -26.44 2.08
C PRO A 70 22.01 -25.59 2.08
#